data_AF-A0A7J4UKS9-F1
#
_entry.id   AF-A0A7J4UKS9-F1
#
_cell.length_a   1.000
_cell.length_b   1.000
_cell.length_c   1.000
_cell.angle_alpha   90.00
_cell.angle_beta   90.00
_cell.angle_gamma   90.00
#
_symmetry.space_group_name_H-M   'P 1'
#
loop_
_entity.id
_entity.type
_entity.pdbx_description
1 polymer ?
#
loop_
_entity_poly.entity_id
_entity_poly.type
_entity_poly.pdbx_seq_one_letter_code
_entity_poly.pdbx_strand_id
1 'polypeptide(L)' 'MSKERLAEIHELMYTLERRMKPLEWDLSKKQINEFQRVKLERYKKEHSELVEEKQGLTQ' A
#
# COMPACT_ATOMS: atom_id res chain seq x y z
N MET A 1 12.39 16.51 -11.33
CA MET A 1 11.30 16.64 -10.33
C MET A 1 10.16 15.66 -10.60
N SER A 2 9.19 15.86 -11.52
CA SER A 2 7.99 15.00 -11.54
C SER A 2 8.22 13.52 -11.90
N LYS A 3 9.19 13.18 -12.77
CA LYS A 3 9.39 11.78 -13.20
C LYS A 3 10.04 10.90 -12.12
N GLU A 4 11.00 11.44 -11.37
CA GLU A 4 11.72 10.71 -10.31
C GLU A 4 10.77 10.43 -9.14
N ARG A 5 10.02 11.44 -8.70
CA ARG A 5 9.04 11.26 -7.61
C ARG A 5 7.94 10.28 -7.98
N LEU A 6 7.44 10.31 -9.22
CA LEU A 6 6.47 9.33 -9.70
C LEU A 6 7.05 7.90 -9.67
N ALA A 7 8.29 7.72 -10.10
CA ALA A 7 8.95 6.41 -10.04
C ALA A 7 9.11 5.90 -8.59
N GLU A 8 9.49 6.78 -7.66
CA GLU A 8 9.56 6.46 -6.23
C GLU A 8 8.19 6.05 -5.67
N ILE A 9 7.14 6.82 -5.96
CA ILE A 9 5.76 6.49 -5.52
C ILE A 9 5.35 5.13 -6.07
N HIS A 10 5.65 4.84 -7.33
CA HIS A 10 5.37 3.54 -7.94
C HIS A 10 6.10 2.39 -7.23
N GLU A 11 7.37 2.56 -6.88
CA GLU A 11 8.15 1.54 -6.15
C GLU A 11 7.62 1.32 -4.71
N LEU A 12 7.24 2.41 -4.04
CA LEU A 12 6.66 2.37 -2.70
C LEU A 12 5.30 1.66 -2.71
N MET A 13 4.42 2.02 -3.65
CA MET A 13 3.13 1.36 -3.85
C MET A 13 3.32 -0.13 -4.10
N TYR A 14 4.19 -0.51 -5.03
CA TYR A 14 4.48 -1.91 -5.34
C TYR A 14 4.99 -2.68 -4.11
N THR A 15 5.88 -2.06 -3.33
CA THR A 15 6.40 -2.66 -2.10
C THR A 15 5.30 -2.88 -1.06
N LEU A 16 4.38 -1.93 -0.91
CA LEU A 16 3.22 -2.05 -0.02
C LEU A 16 2.27 -3.15 -0.47
N GLU A 17 1.96 -3.22 -1.76
CA GLU A 17 1.12 -4.29 -2.31
C GLU A 17 1.72 -5.68 -2.03
N ARG A 18 3.04 -5.86 -2.20
CA ARG A 18 3.70 -7.13 -1.86
C ARG A 18 3.58 -7.48 -0.38
N ARG A 19 3.61 -6.49 0.51
CA ARG A 19 3.45 -6.70 1.96
C ARG A 19 2.00 -6.95 2.37
N MET A 20 1.04 -6.39 1.63
CA MET A 20 -0.39 -6.55 1.88
C MET A 20 -0.89 -7.93 1.42
N LYS A 21 -0.50 -8.40 0.23
CA LYS A 21 -0.96 -9.69 -0.34
C LYS A 21 -0.97 -10.89 0.63
N PRO A 22 0.11 -11.18 1.39
CA PRO A 22 0.08 -12.28 2.35
C PRO A 22 -0.91 -12.03 3.49
N LEU A 23 -1.04 -10.79 3.97
CA LEU A 23 -2.01 -10.43 5.00
C LEU A 23 -3.45 -10.53 4.49
N GLU A 24 -3.70 -10.16 3.23
CA GLU A 24 -5.02 -10.32 2.60
C GLU A 24 -5.37 -11.79 2.38
N TRP A 25 -4.38 -12.62 2.06
CA TRP A 25 -4.55 -14.07 2.00
C TRP A 25 -4.90 -14.64 3.38
N ASP A 26 -4.15 -14.28 4.42
CA ASP A 26 -4.43 -14.70 5.80
C ASP A 26 -5.82 -14.24 6.25
N LEU A 27 -6.23 -13.01 5.89
CA LEU A 27 -7.57 -12.49 6.16
C LEU A 27 -8.64 -13.32 5.46
N SER A 28 -8.44 -13.66 4.18
CA SER A 28 -9.35 -14.51 3.40
C SER A 28 -9.53 -15.89 4.03
N LYS A 29 -8.46 -16.44 4.64
CA LYS A 29 -8.49 -17.73 5.35
C LYS A 29 -8.96 -17.62 6.81
N LYS A 30 -9.30 -16.43 7.30
CA LYS A 30 -9.59 -16.15 8.73
C LYS A 30 -8.44 -16.55 9.67
N GLN A 31 -7.21 -16.55 9.18
CA GLN A 31 -5.99 -16.87 9.93
C GLN A 31 -5.21 -15.62 10.38
N ILE A 32 -5.71 -14.42 10.04
CA ILE A 32 -5.10 -13.15 10.42
C ILE A 32 -5.34 -12.84 11.91
N ASN A 33 -4.29 -12.43 12.62
CA ASN A 33 -4.41 -11.92 13.98
C ASN A 33 -4.71 -10.40 14.01
N GLU A 34 -5.07 -9.87 15.19
CA GLU A 34 -5.41 -8.45 15.37
C GLU A 34 -4.25 -7.52 14.97
N PHE A 35 -3.02 -7.86 15.32
CA PHE A 35 -1.84 -7.07 14.95
C PHE A 35 -1.62 -7.01 13.43
N GLN A 36 -1.76 -8.14 12.75
CA GLN A 36 -1.69 -8.25 11.29
C GLN A 36 -2.82 -7.48 10.62
N ARG A 37 -4.03 -7.48 11.20
CA ARG A 37 -5.17 -6.71 10.70
C ARG A 37 -4.92 -5.21 10.79
N VAL A 38 -4.47 -4.71 11.95
CA VAL A 38 -4.07 -3.32 12.12
C VAL A 38 -2.96 -2.94 11.14
N LYS A 39 -1.98 -3.83 10.94
CA LYS A 39 -0.90 -3.64 9.98
C LYS A 39 -1.40 -3.57 8.54
N LEU A 40 -2.34 -4.44 8.16
CA LEU A 40 -2.98 -4.43 6.84
C LEU A 40 -3.77 -3.12 6.63
N GLU A 41 -4.52 -2.65 7.63
CA GLU A 41 -5.24 -1.38 7.55
C GLU A 41 -4.28 -0.19 7.39
N ARG A 42 -3.15 -0.18 8.12
CA ARG A 42 -2.10 0.84 7.94
C ARG A 42 -1.53 0.83 6.53
N TYR A 43 -1.22 -0.35 5.98
CA TYR A 43 -0.71 -0.45 4.61
C TYR A 43 -1.73 -0.01 3.57
N LYS A 44 -3.01 -0.32 3.77
CA LYS A 44 -4.10 0.17 2.90
C LYS A 44 -4.20 1.69 2.94
N LYS A 45 -4.08 2.29 4.12
CA LYS A 45 -4.10 3.75 4.27
C LYS A 45 -2.89 4.39 3.57
N GLU A 46 -1.68 3.91 3.83
CA GLU A 46 -0.46 4.43 3.23
C GLU A 46 -0.48 4.30 1.70
N HIS A 47 -1.00 3.19 1.18
CA HIS A 47 -1.21 3.02 -0.26
C HIS A 47 -2.23 4.01 -0.83
N SER A 48 -3.31 4.31 -0.11
CA SER A 48 -4.28 5.33 -0.52
C SER A 48 -3.65 6.72 -0.59
N GLU A 49 -2.87 7.09 0.43
CA GLU A 49 -2.16 8.38 0.49
C GLU A 49 -1.18 8.53 -0.69
N LEU A 50 -0.46 7.46 -1.06
CA LEU A 50 0.42 7.44 -2.23
C LEU A 50 -0.34 7.54 -3.56
N VAL A 51 -1.55 6.98 -3.66
CA VAL A 51 -2.42 7.13 -4.83
C VAL A 51 -2.87 8.58 -4.98
N GLU A 52 -3.27 9.23 -3.90
CA GLU A 52 -3.66 10.64 -3.88
C GLU A 52 -2.47 11.54 -4.27
N GLU A 53 -1.27 11.29 -3.72
CA GLU A 53 -0.06 12.02 -4.08
C GLU A 53 0.27 11.85 -5.58
N LYS A 54 0.19 10.61 -6.10
CA LYS A 54 0.41 10.34 -7.52
C LYS A 54 -0.59 11.09 -8.40
N GLN A 55 -1.87 11.11 -8.03
CA GLN A 55 -2.91 11.83 -8.78
C GLN A 55 -2.61 13.33 -8.80
N GLY A 56 -2.27 13.92 -7.66
CA GLY A 56 -1.92 15.34 -7.56
C GLY A 56 -0.68 15.74 -8.38
N LEU A 57 0.25 14.80 -8.62
CA LEU A 57 1.45 15.01 -9.46
C LEU A 57 1.23 14.79 -10.96
N THR A 58 0.10 14.16 -11.34
CA THR A 58 -0.26 13.86 -12.74
C THR A 58 -1.25 14.89 -13.31
N GLN A 59 -1.87 15.71 -12.47
CA GLN A 59 -2.73 16.84 -12.86
C GLN A 59 -1.91 18.08 -13.26
#